data_AF-A0A3G1THT9-F1
#
_entry.id   AF-A0A3G1THT9-F1
#
_cell.length_a   1.000
_cell.length_b   1.000
_cell.length_c   1.000
_cell.angle_alpha   90.00
_cell.angle_beta   90.00
_cell.angle_gamma   90.00
#
_symmetry.space_group_name_H-M   'P 1'
#
loop_
_entity.id
_entity.type
_entity.pdbx_description
1 polymer ?
#
loop_
_entity_poly.entity_id
_entity_poly.type
_entity_poly.pdbx_seq_one_letter_code
_entity_poly.pdbx_strand_id
1 'polypeptide(L)'
;IVAAGVGEFEAGISKNGQTREHALLAFTLGVKQLIVGVNKMDSTEPPYSENRFEEIKKEVSSYIKKIGYNPAAVAFVPISGWHGDNMLEVSTKMNWFKGWNVERKEGKAEGKCLIEALDAILPPARPTDKPLRLPLQDVYKIGGIGTVPVGRVETGVLKPGTVVVFAPANLTTEVKSVEMHHEALQEAVPGDNVGFNVKNVSVKELRRGYVAGDSKASPPRGAADFTAQVIVLNHPGQISNGYTPVLDCHTA
;
A
#
# COMPACT_ATOMS: atom_id res chain seq x y z
N ILE A 1 -0.91 -14.21 5.32
CA ILE A 1 -1.42 -15.53 5.74
C ILE A 1 -0.29 -16.55 5.64
N VAL A 2 -0.13 -17.42 6.64
CA VAL A 2 0.89 -18.46 6.70
C VAL A 2 0.19 -19.77 7.06
N ALA A 3 0.41 -20.85 6.30
CA ALA A 3 -0.19 -22.14 6.61
C ALA A 3 0.55 -22.85 7.76
N ALA A 4 -0.18 -23.52 8.65
CA ALA A 4 0.37 -24.20 9.82
C ALA A 4 0.64 -25.70 9.62
N GLY A 5 0.09 -26.28 8.54
CA GLY A 5 0.28 -27.69 8.20
C GLY A 5 1.76 -28.08 8.08
N VAL A 6 2.07 -29.33 8.40
CA VAL A 6 3.41 -29.88 8.30
C VAL A 6 3.84 -29.89 6.83
N GLY A 7 5.03 -29.33 6.54
CA GLY A 7 5.55 -29.19 5.17
C GLY A 7 5.04 -27.97 4.42
N GLU A 8 3.81 -27.51 4.68
CA GLU A 8 3.27 -26.31 4.03
C GLU A 8 3.96 -25.02 4.49
N PHE A 9 4.19 -24.91 5.81
CA PHE A 9 4.91 -23.77 6.38
C PHE A 9 6.33 -23.70 5.85
N GLU A 10 7.04 -24.83 5.90
CA GLU A 10 8.43 -24.97 5.48
C GLU A 10 8.59 -24.66 3.99
N ALA A 11 7.66 -25.13 3.15
CA ALA A 11 7.61 -24.78 1.73
C ALA A 11 7.40 -23.28 1.52
N GLY A 12 6.47 -22.66 2.26
CA GLY A 12 6.14 -21.24 2.16
C GLY A 12 7.25 -20.30 2.63
N ILE A 13 8.04 -20.72 3.63
CA ILE A 13 9.19 -19.95 4.14
C ILE A 13 10.52 -20.38 3.50
N SER A 14 10.52 -21.31 2.55
CA SER A 14 11.72 -21.72 1.82
C SER A 14 12.28 -20.58 0.95
N LYS A 15 13.46 -20.78 0.37
CA LYS A 15 14.07 -19.81 -0.57
C LYS A 15 13.18 -19.52 -1.79
N ASN A 16 12.40 -20.51 -2.21
CA ASN A 16 11.46 -20.40 -3.34
C ASN A 16 10.03 -20.08 -2.86
N GLY A 17 9.84 -19.90 -1.55
CA GLY A 17 8.54 -19.71 -0.92
C GLY A 17 8.06 -18.26 -1.01
N GLN A 18 6.77 -18.10 -1.31
CA GLN A 18 6.14 -16.80 -1.54
C GLN A 18 5.93 -15.98 -0.26
N THR A 19 5.89 -16.60 0.93
CA THR A 19 5.70 -15.88 2.20
C THR A 19 6.82 -14.86 2.43
N ARG A 20 8.04 -15.21 2.02
CA ARG A 20 9.21 -14.35 2.12
C ARG A 20 9.14 -13.17 1.16
N GLU A 21 8.88 -13.48 -0.10
CA GLU A 21 8.78 -12.51 -1.18
C GLU A 21 7.67 -11.48 -0.93
N HIS A 22 6.48 -11.93 -0.54
CA HIS A 22 5.36 -11.04 -0.22
C HIS A 22 5.66 -10.09 0.96
N ALA A 23 6.27 -10.59 2.03
CA ALA A 23 6.62 -9.75 3.18
C ALA A 23 7.67 -8.69 2.81
N LEU A 24 8.66 -9.07 2.01
CA LEU A 24 9.70 -8.15 1.52
C LEU A 24 9.12 -7.09 0.57
N LEU A 25 8.27 -7.50 -0.37
CA LEU A 25 7.58 -6.60 -1.29
C LEU A 25 6.70 -5.60 -0.54
N ALA A 26 5.88 -6.07 0.41
CA ALA A 26 5.03 -5.21 1.22
C ALA A 26 5.85 -4.15 1.98
N PHE A 27 6.97 -4.55 2.59
CA PHE A 27 7.83 -3.61 3.31
C PHE A 27 8.47 -2.58 2.38
N THR A 28 8.96 -3.03 1.22
CA THR A 28 9.59 -2.19 0.21
C THR A 28 8.61 -1.16 -0.36
N LEU A 29 7.34 -1.54 -0.51
CA LEU A 29 6.25 -0.66 -0.95
C LEU A 29 5.74 0.27 0.16
N GLY A 30 6.35 0.25 1.35
CA GLY A 30 5.99 1.15 2.46
C GLY A 30 4.78 0.70 3.26
N VAL A 31 4.31 -0.55 3.10
CA VAL A 31 3.28 -1.15 3.97
C VAL A 31 3.94 -1.46 5.32
N LYS A 32 3.81 -0.54 6.28
CA LYS A 32 4.47 -0.65 7.60
C LYS A 32 3.65 -1.42 8.64
N GLN A 33 2.38 -1.68 8.36
CA GLN A 33 1.48 -2.41 9.26
C GLN A 33 1.22 -3.81 8.70
N LEU A 34 1.50 -4.83 9.50
CA LEU A 34 1.40 -6.24 9.10
C LEU A 34 0.58 -7.01 10.14
N ILE A 35 -0.26 -7.92 9.66
CA ILE A 35 -0.96 -8.92 10.47
C ILE A 35 -0.62 -10.29 9.90
N VAL A 36 -0.30 -11.23 10.78
CA VAL A 36 0.01 -12.61 10.40
C VAL A 36 -1.11 -13.53 10.89
N GLY A 37 -2.02 -13.90 9.98
CA GLY A 37 -2.93 -15.02 10.20
C GLY A 37 -2.22 -16.35 9.97
N VAL A 38 -2.03 -17.13 11.04
CA VAL A 38 -1.51 -18.51 11.00
C VAL A 38 -2.70 -19.44 10.74
N ASN A 39 -2.90 -19.79 9.48
CA ASN A 39 -4.07 -20.48 8.96
C ASN A 39 -3.89 -22.00 8.95
N LYS A 40 -4.99 -22.73 8.80
CA LYS A 40 -5.04 -24.21 8.83
C LYS A 40 -4.59 -24.79 10.18
N MET A 41 -4.95 -24.12 11.29
CA MET A 41 -4.65 -24.64 12.63
C MET A 41 -5.32 -26.01 12.88
N ASP A 42 -6.45 -26.26 12.24
CA ASP A 42 -7.15 -27.55 12.22
C ASP A 42 -6.31 -28.70 11.64
N SER A 43 -5.37 -28.42 10.73
CA SER A 43 -4.53 -29.41 10.06
C SER A 43 -3.14 -29.57 10.71
N THR A 44 -2.94 -29.03 11.91
CA THR A 44 -1.71 -29.27 12.68
C THR A 44 -1.73 -30.66 13.31
N GLU A 45 -0.57 -31.16 13.72
CA GLU A 45 -0.45 -32.46 14.39
C GLU A 45 0.12 -32.27 15.81
N PRO A 46 -0.69 -32.44 16.88
CA PRO A 46 -2.15 -32.64 16.87
C PRO A 46 -2.93 -31.40 16.40
N PRO A 47 -4.22 -31.52 16.00
CA PRO A 47 -5.04 -30.38 15.59
C PRO A 47 -5.06 -29.26 16.63
N TYR A 48 -5.00 -28.02 16.16
CA TYR A 48 -4.96 -26.79 16.97
C TYR A 48 -3.76 -26.73 17.95
N SER A 49 -2.60 -27.26 17.56
CA SER A 49 -1.38 -27.31 18.40
C SER A 49 -0.79 -25.93 18.71
N GLU A 50 -0.73 -25.60 20.01
CA GLU A 50 -0.05 -24.41 20.54
C GLU A 50 1.45 -24.39 20.19
N ASN A 51 2.11 -25.53 20.34
CA ASN A 51 3.55 -25.65 20.08
C ASN A 51 3.87 -25.32 18.62
N ARG A 52 3.04 -25.79 17.68
CA ARG A 52 3.21 -25.49 16.25
C ARG A 52 2.98 -24.01 15.95
N PHE A 53 1.99 -23.39 16.59
CA PHE A 53 1.76 -21.95 16.46
C PHE A 53 2.95 -21.13 16.97
N GLU A 54 3.48 -21.44 18.16
CA GLU A 54 4.61 -20.70 18.74
C GLU A 54 5.92 -20.91 17.95
N GLU A 55 6.13 -22.09 17.36
CA GLU A 55 7.21 -22.34 16.39
C GLU A 55 7.10 -21.40 15.18
N ILE A 56 5.96 -21.41 14.49
CA ILE A 56 5.71 -20.56 13.30
C ILE A 56 5.86 -19.09 13.66
N LYS A 57 5.27 -18.66 14.78
CA LYS A 57 5.35 -17.28 15.27
C LYS A 57 6.79 -16.87 15.51
N LYS A 58 7.61 -17.72 16.12
CA LYS A 58 9.04 -17.45 16.37
C LYS A 58 9.82 -17.32 15.06
N GLU A 59 9.63 -18.24 14.13
CA GLU A 59 10.34 -18.22 12.84
C GLU A 59 9.95 -17.01 11.98
N VAL A 60 8.64 -16.78 11.82
CA VAL A 60 8.12 -15.63 11.07
C VAL A 60 8.54 -14.32 11.73
N SER A 61 8.51 -14.22 13.06
CA SER A 61 9.00 -13.04 13.80
C SER A 61 10.48 -12.75 13.53
N SER A 62 11.33 -13.77 13.53
CA SER A 62 12.75 -13.63 13.18
C SER A 62 12.93 -13.14 11.74
N TYR A 63 12.11 -13.67 10.82
CA TYR A 63 12.19 -13.33 9.42
C TYR A 63 11.72 -11.90 9.12
N ILE A 64 10.54 -11.49 9.60
CA ILE A 64 10.02 -10.13 9.38
C ILE A 64 10.88 -9.07 10.07
N LYS A 65 11.56 -9.42 11.17
CA LYS A 65 12.56 -8.56 11.82
C LYS A 65 13.77 -8.29 10.91
N LYS A 66 14.23 -9.29 10.15
CA LYS A 66 15.32 -9.11 9.17
C LYS A 66 14.90 -8.24 7.99
N ILE A 67 13.62 -8.29 7.60
CA ILE A 67 13.08 -7.40 6.56
C ILE A 67 13.05 -5.95 7.05
N GLY A 68 12.70 -5.73 8.32
CA GLY A 68 12.65 -4.41 8.96
C GLY A 68 11.37 -4.11 9.72
N TYR A 69 10.40 -5.04 9.77
CA TYR A 69 9.25 -4.91 10.65
C TYR A 69 9.67 -5.05 12.12
N ASN A 70 8.94 -4.38 13.01
CA ASN A 70 9.02 -4.66 14.44
C ASN A 70 8.04 -5.80 14.78
N PRO A 71 8.50 -7.01 15.17
CA PRO A 71 7.60 -8.11 15.49
C PRO A 71 6.62 -7.81 16.63
N ALA A 72 6.99 -6.94 17.57
CA ALA A 72 6.09 -6.52 18.65
C ALA A 72 4.90 -5.70 18.15
N ALA A 73 4.97 -5.10 16.96
CA ALA A 73 3.89 -4.33 16.34
C ALA A 73 2.94 -5.17 15.46
N VAL A 74 3.22 -6.47 15.32
CA VAL A 74 2.54 -7.39 14.40
C VAL A 74 1.68 -8.37 15.19
N ALA A 75 0.37 -8.40 14.90
CA ALA A 75 -0.54 -9.35 15.49
C ALA A 75 -0.37 -10.72 14.82
N PHE A 76 -0.20 -11.76 15.64
CA PHE A 76 -0.21 -13.15 15.19
C PHE A 76 -1.50 -13.81 15.65
N VAL A 77 -2.35 -14.20 14.70
CA VAL A 77 -3.68 -14.75 14.98
C VAL A 77 -3.74 -16.20 14.47
N PRO A 78 -3.88 -17.22 15.34
CA PRO A 78 -4.11 -18.59 14.91
C PRO A 78 -5.56 -18.72 14.44
N ILE A 79 -5.78 -19.13 13.18
CA ILE A 79 -7.08 -19.21 12.54
C ILE A 79 -7.29 -20.53 11.79
N SER A 80 -8.54 -20.89 11.57
CA SER A 80 -8.93 -21.81 10.49
C SER A 80 -9.89 -21.10 9.57
N GLY A 81 -9.41 -20.69 8.39
CA GLY A 81 -10.26 -20.03 7.40
C GLY A 81 -11.39 -20.93 6.89
N TRP A 82 -11.22 -22.26 6.92
CA TRP A 82 -12.25 -23.21 6.50
C TRP A 82 -13.35 -23.39 7.56
N HIS A 83 -12.97 -23.46 8.84
CA HIS A 83 -13.91 -23.68 9.93
C HIS A 83 -14.39 -22.40 10.63
N GLY A 84 -13.83 -21.23 10.27
CA GLY A 84 -14.18 -19.94 10.86
C GLY A 84 -13.52 -19.64 12.21
N ASP A 85 -12.67 -20.54 12.72
CA ASP A 85 -12.05 -20.41 14.04
C ASP A 85 -11.18 -19.13 14.13
N ASN A 86 -11.45 -18.29 15.14
CA ASN A 86 -10.78 -17.00 15.39
C ASN A 86 -10.86 -15.98 14.23
N MET A 87 -11.77 -16.17 13.26
CA MET A 87 -11.97 -15.21 12.18
C MET A 87 -12.78 -14.00 12.67
N LEU A 88 -14.01 -14.27 13.10
CA LEU A 88 -14.96 -13.27 13.62
C LEU A 88 -15.24 -13.49 15.11
N GLU A 89 -15.25 -14.75 15.54
CA GLU A 89 -15.56 -15.18 16.90
C GLU A 89 -14.43 -16.04 17.47
N VAL A 90 -14.32 -16.06 18.80
CA VAL A 90 -13.28 -16.81 19.49
C VAL A 90 -13.55 -18.31 19.35
N SER A 91 -12.54 -19.05 18.91
CA SER A 91 -12.61 -20.50 18.81
C SER A 91 -12.58 -21.17 20.19
N THR A 92 -13.48 -22.12 20.41
CA THR A 92 -13.48 -22.99 21.60
C THR A 92 -12.43 -24.10 21.53
N LYS A 93 -11.77 -24.30 20.38
CA LYS A 93 -10.76 -25.34 20.15
C LYS A 93 -9.34 -24.88 20.50
N MET A 94 -9.13 -23.57 20.65
CA MET A 94 -7.83 -22.95 20.94
C MET A 94 -7.86 -22.21 22.29
N ASN A 95 -8.32 -22.86 23.36
CA ASN A 95 -8.44 -22.25 24.70
C ASN A 95 -7.08 -21.80 25.30
N TRP A 96 -5.99 -22.33 24.77
CA TRP A 96 -4.63 -21.90 25.10
C TRP A 96 -4.33 -20.49 24.57
N PHE A 97 -4.92 -20.09 23.44
CA PHE A 97 -4.70 -18.77 22.85
C PHE A 97 -5.41 -17.70 23.67
N LYS A 98 -4.63 -16.89 24.41
CA LYS A 98 -5.16 -15.81 25.25
C LYS A 98 -5.46 -14.53 24.49
N GLY A 99 -4.94 -14.41 23.27
CA GLY A 99 -5.06 -13.24 22.43
C GLY A 99 -3.72 -12.84 21.83
N TRP A 100 -3.78 -11.99 20.82
CA TRP A 100 -2.64 -11.28 20.28
C TRP A 100 -2.52 -9.92 20.97
N ASN A 101 -1.30 -9.42 21.07
CA ASN A 101 -0.98 -8.10 21.61
C ASN A 101 -0.02 -7.41 20.65
N VAL A 102 -0.24 -6.12 20.39
CA VAL A 102 0.69 -5.30 19.59
C VAL A 102 1.12 -4.06 20.37
N GLU A 103 2.41 -3.74 20.27
CA GLU A 103 3.03 -2.54 20.82
C GLU A 103 3.58 -1.68 19.69
N ARG A 104 3.01 -0.49 19.53
CA ARG A 104 3.41 0.51 18.53
C ARG A 104 3.71 1.84 19.22
N LYS A 105 4.32 2.77 18.51
CA LYS A 105 4.59 4.11 19.08
C LYS A 105 3.30 4.88 19.34
N GLU A 106 2.29 4.60 18.54
CA GLU A 106 0.98 5.24 18.52
C GLU A 106 0.01 4.65 19.54
N GLY A 107 0.34 3.51 20.16
CA GLY A 107 -0.49 2.86 21.17
C GLY A 107 -0.31 1.34 21.23
N LYS A 108 -0.96 0.72 22.22
CA LYS A 108 -1.11 -0.74 22.32
C LYS A 108 -2.50 -1.15 21.86
N ALA A 109 -2.61 -2.33 21.28
CA ALA A 109 -3.90 -2.97 20.99
C ALA A 109 -3.81 -4.47 21.28
N GLU A 110 -4.94 -5.05 21.66
CA GLU A 110 -5.07 -6.47 21.96
C GLU A 110 -6.40 -7.01 21.43
N GLY A 111 -6.46 -8.32 21.20
CA GLY A 111 -7.66 -8.99 20.73
C GLY A 111 -7.45 -10.49 20.60
N LYS A 112 -8.45 -11.22 20.14
CA LYS A 112 -8.45 -12.69 19.99
C LYS A 112 -8.77 -13.14 18.57
N CYS A 113 -9.49 -12.34 17.81
CA CYS A 113 -9.94 -12.67 16.47
C CYS A 113 -9.19 -11.86 15.41
N LEU A 114 -9.27 -12.33 14.16
CA LEU A 114 -8.68 -11.65 13.01
C LEU A 114 -9.38 -10.32 12.71
N ILE A 115 -10.70 -10.25 12.89
CA ILE A 115 -11.45 -8.99 12.71
C ILE A 115 -10.97 -7.89 13.65
N GLU A 116 -10.74 -8.21 14.92
CA GLU A 116 -10.22 -7.26 15.91
C GLU A 116 -8.81 -6.79 15.53
N ALA A 117 -8.00 -7.66 14.93
CA ALA A 117 -6.66 -7.29 14.45
C ALA A 117 -6.73 -6.32 13.26
N LEU A 118 -7.72 -6.49 12.37
CA LEU A 118 -7.99 -5.58 11.25
C LEU A 118 -8.49 -4.21 11.75
N ASP A 119 -9.41 -4.21 12.73
CA ASP A 119 -9.92 -2.98 13.35
C ASP A 119 -8.82 -2.21 14.10
N ALA A 120 -7.79 -2.91 14.59
CA ALA A 120 -6.61 -2.31 15.22
C ALA A 120 -5.56 -1.76 14.23
N ILE A 121 -5.83 -1.76 12.92
CA ILE A 121 -4.98 -1.08 11.94
C ILE A 121 -5.12 0.43 12.12
N LEU A 122 -3.99 1.12 12.26
CA LEU A 122 -3.97 2.57 12.33
C LEU A 122 -4.32 3.15 10.96
N PRO A 123 -5.28 4.07 10.86
CA PRO A 123 -5.55 4.78 9.62
C PRO A 123 -4.25 5.42 9.10
N PRO A 124 -3.94 5.32 7.80
CA PRO A 124 -2.77 5.98 7.26
C PRO A 124 -2.90 7.50 7.44
N ALA A 125 -1.83 8.14 7.91
CA ALA A 125 -1.79 9.59 7.94
C ALA A 125 -1.92 10.13 6.51
N ARG A 126 -3.00 10.84 6.22
CA ARG A 126 -3.18 11.47 4.92
C ARG A 126 -2.12 12.57 4.79
N PRO A 127 -1.26 12.56 3.76
CA PRO A 127 -0.19 13.54 3.60
C PRO A 127 -0.69 14.91 3.12
N THR A 128 -1.63 15.52 3.84
CA THR A 128 -2.24 16.82 3.52
C THR A 128 -1.24 17.98 3.63
N ASP A 129 -0.28 17.87 4.55
CA ASP A 129 0.72 18.92 4.80
C ASP A 129 1.91 18.87 3.82
N LYS A 130 1.95 17.85 2.94
CA LYS A 130 2.98 17.74 1.91
C LYS A 130 2.59 18.55 0.66
N PRO A 131 3.56 18.92 -0.20
CA PRO A 131 3.26 19.51 -1.50
C PRO A 131 2.29 18.68 -2.34
N LEU A 132 1.46 19.35 -3.15
CA LEU A 132 0.52 18.68 -4.04
C LEU A 132 1.25 17.79 -5.06
N ARG A 133 0.86 16.51 -5.13
CA ARG A 133 1.24 15.58 -6.22
C ARG A 133 0.00 14.81 -6.66
N LEU A 134 -0.37 14.97 -7.91
CA LEU A 134 -1.53 14.31 -8.52
C LEU A 134 -1.09 13.73 -9.88
N PRO A 135 -0.68 12.46 -9.93
CA PRO A 135 -0.40 11.74 -11.17
C PRO A 135 -1.68 11.58 -12.00
N LEU A 136 -1.60 11.94 -13.28
CA LEU A 136 -2.71 11.86 -14.21
C LEU A 136 -2.92 10.41 -14.66
N GLN A 137 -4.14 9.93 -14.53
CA GLN A 137 -4.60 8.64 -15.06
C GLN A 137 -5.12 8.81 -16.49
N ASP A 138 -5.95 9.84 -16.70
CA ASP A 138 -6.58 10.13 -17.99
C ASP A 138 -6.76 11.64 -18.19
N VAL A 139 -6.98 12.06 -19.43
CA VAL A 139 -7.26 13.46 -19.80
C VAL A 139 -8.38 13.51 -20.80
N TYR A 140 -9.48 14.18 -20.44
CA TYR A 140 -10.68 14.28 -21.27
C TYR A 140 -10.90 15.68 -21.81
N LYS A 141 -11.55 15.76 -22.98
CA LYS A 141 -12.11 17.01 -23.52
C LYS A 141 -13.62 16.97 -23.34
N ILE A 142 -14.15 17.81 -22.47
CA ILE A 142 -15.59 17.89 -22.21
C ILE A 142 -16.14 19.13 -22.91
N GLY A 143 -17.17 18.96 -23.75
CA GLY A 143 -17.83 20.05 -24.45
C GLY A 143 -18.38 21.09 -23.48
N GLY A 144 -18.10 22.37 -23.72
CA GLY A 144 -18.54 23.48 -22.85
C GLY A 144 -17.69 23.70 -21.57
N ILE A 145 -16.95 22.69 -21.11
CA ILE A 145 -16.10 22.77 -19.90
C ILE A 145 -14.64 23.03 -20.27
N GLY A 146 -14.11 22.27 -21.24
CA GLY A 146 -12.71 22.34 -21.66
C GLY A 146 -11.94 21.04 -21.38
N THR A 147 -10.70 21.18 -20.91
CA THR A 147 -9.79 20.06 -20.63
C THR A 147 -9.91 19.65 -19.16
N VAL A 148 -10.15 18.36 -18.93
CA VAL A 148 -10.35 17.80 -17.59
C VAL A 148 -9.40 16.61 -17.40
N PRO A 149 -8.24 16.81 -16.76
CA PRO A 149 -7.41 15.74 -16.26
C PRO A 149 -8.08 15.02 -15.09
N VAL A 150 -7.83 13.72 -15.00
CA VAL A 150 -8.34 12.84 -13.93
C VAL A 150 -7.17 12.12 -13.28
N GLY A 151 -7.18 12.02 -11.96
CA GLY A 151 -6.18 11.26 -11.23
C GLY A 151 -6.45 11.22 -9.74
N ARG A 152 -5.54 10.55 -9.02
CA ARG A 152 -5.59 10.44 -7.56
C ARG A 152 -4.69 11.51 -6.94
N VAL A 153 -5.20 12.20 -5.92
CA VAL A 153 -4.35 13.03 -5.07
C VAL A 153 -3.49 12.11 -4.20
N GLU A 154 -2.19 12.09 -4.42
CA GLU A 154 -1.24 11.28 -3.64
C GLU A 154 -0.75 12.04 -2.40
N THR A 155 -0.43 13.33 -2.57
CA THR A 155 -0.01 14.22 -1.49
C THR A 155 -0.56 15.62 -1.67
N GLY A 156 -0.66 16.37 -0.57
CA GLY A 156 -1.17 17.74 -0.54
C GLY A 156 -2.67 17.85 -0.76
N VAL A 157 -3.12 19.06 -1.03
CA VAL A 157 -4.53 19.39 -1.24
C VAL A 157 -4.68 20.16 -2.55
N LEU A 158 -5.67 19.79 -3.36
CA LEU A 158 -6.02 20.50 -4.58
C LEU A 158 -7.30 21.31 -4.32
N LYS A 159 -7.29 22.61 -4.66
CA LYS A 159 -8.48 23.47 -4.56
C LYS A 159 -8.77 24.16 -5.90
N PRO A 160 -10.03 24.48 -6.19
CA PRO A 160 -10.33 25.49 -7.21
C PRO A 160 -9.54 26.79 -6.94
N GLY A 161 -8.98 27.37 -7.99
CA GLY A 161 -8.11 28.55 -7.93
C GLY A 161 -6.62 28.24 -7.73
N THR A 162 -6.24 27.00 -7.39
CA THR A 162 -4.83 26.61 -7.34
C THR A 162 -4.21 26.74 -8.73
N VAL A 163 -3.06 27.40 -8.81
CA VAL A 163 -2.25 27.45 -10.04
C VAL A 163 -1.34 26.24 -10.03
N VAL A 164 -1.65 25.25 -10.87
CA VAL A 164 -0.90 24.00 -10.98
C VAL A 164 0.10 24.04 -12.13
N VAL A 165 1.19 23.31 -11.97
CA VAL A 165 2.14 22.98 -13.03
C VAL A 165 2.11 21.48 -13.32
N PHE A 166 2.20 21.10 -14.60
CA PHE A 166 2.25 19.72 -15.07
C PHE A 166 3.67 19.35 -15.47
N ALA A 167 4.28 18.42 -14.74
CA ALA A 167 5.53 17.80 -15.12
C ALA A 167 5.29 16.56 -15.99
N PRO A 168 6.19 16.24 -16.94
CA PRO A 168 7.43 16.95 -17.27
C PRO A 168 7.24 18.13 -18.26
N ALA A 169 6.04 18.39 -18.78
CA ALA A 169 5.81 19.40 -19.83
C ALA A 169 6.03 20.85 -19.39
N ASN A 170 6.10 21.11 -18.08
CA ASN A 170 6.28 22.43 -17.47
C ASN A 170 5.19 23.44 -17.89
N LEU A 171 3.96 22.95 -18.10
CA LEU A 171 2.80 23.78 -18.41
C LEU A 171 2.12 24.22 -17.12
N THR A 172 1.80 25.51 -17.02
CA THR A 172 1.18 26.10 -15.82
C THR A 172 -0.21 26.63 -16.16
N THR A 173 -1.19 26.34 -15.31
CA THR A 173 -2.57 26.81 -15.48
C THR A 173 -3.31 26.85 -14.15
N GLU A 174 -4.43 27.58 -14.12
CA GLU A 174 -5.30 27.68 -12.96
C GLU A 174 -6.42 26.63 -13.03
N VAL A 175 -6.63 25.95 -11.92
CA VAL A 175 -7.71 24.98 -11.75
C VAL A 175 -9.02 25.72 -11.50
N LYS A 176 -10.05 25.45 -12.29
CA LYS A 176 -11.34 26.16 -12.21
C LYS A 176 -12.39 25.46 -11.37
N SER A 177 -12.43 24.15 -11.44
CA SER A 177 -13.29 23.30 -10.61
C SER A 177 -12.60 21.99 -10.33
N VAL A 178 -13.01 21.34 -9.25
CA VAL A 178 -12.60 19.99 -8.87
C VAL A 178 -13.87 19.21 -8.59
N GLU A 179 -13.97 18.00 -9.14
CA GLU A 179 -15.17 17.18 -9.07
C GLU A 179 -14.80 15.72 -8.74
N MET A 180 -15.62 15.08 -7.93
CA MET A 180 -15.56 13.64 -7.64
C MET A 180 -16.97 13.07 -7.75
N HIS A 181 -17.14 11.99 -8.53
CA HIS A 181 -18.46 11.37 -8.76
C HIS A 181 -19.55 12.36 -9.20
N HIS A 182 -19.21 13.34 -10.04
CA HIS A 182 -20.09 14.41 -10.54
C HIS A 182 -20.57 15.43 -9.48
N GLU A 183 -19.93 15.46 -8.32
CA GLU A 183 -20.16 16.49 -7.31
C GLU A 183 -18.96 17.43 -7.22
N ALA A 184 -19.22 18.73 -7.13
CA ALA A 184 -18.19 19.74 -6.99
C ALA A 184 -17.59 19.72 -5.58
N LEU A 185 -16.26 19.74 -5.50
CA LEU A 185 -15.52 19.76 -4.26
C LEU A 185 -14.90 21.14 -4.01
N GLN A 186 -14.93 21.58 -2.75
CA GLN A 186 -14.18 22.77 -2.32
C GLN A 186 -12.68 22.51 -2.22
N GLU A 187 -12.31 21.27 -1.89
CA GLU A 187 -10.95 20.78 -1.88
C GLU A 187 -10.94 19.26 -2.10
N ALA A 188 -9.88 18.75 -2.72
CA ALA A 188 -9.59 17.34 -2.85
C ALA A 188 -8.33 17.01 -2.05
N VAL A 189 -8.43 15.97 -1.22
CA VAL A 189 -7.40 15.56 -0.26
C VAL A 189 -6.79 14.21 -0.66
N PRO A 190 -5.68 13.78 -0.04
CA PRO A 190 -5.03 12.53 -0.42
C PRO A 190 -5.99 11.33 -0.33
N GLY A 191 -5.98 10.53 -1.39
CA GLY A 191 -6.87 9.37 -1.60
C GLY A 191 -8.04 9.62 -2.55
N ASP A 192 -8.44 10.88 -2.74
CA ASP A 192 -9.57 11.22 -3.61
C ASP A 192 -9.18 11.03 -5.09
N ASN A 193 -10.08 10.43 -5.87
CA ASN A 193 -9.93 10.31 -7.32
C ASN A 193 -10.82 11.37 -7.95
N VAL A 194 -10.20 12.39 -8.53
CA VAL A 194 -10.91 13.61 -8.95
C VAL A 194 -10.64 13.94 -10.41
N GLY A 195 -11.65 14.51 -11.06
CA GLY A 195 -11.49 15.27 -12.29
C GLY A 195 -11.39 16.75 -11.95
N PHE A 196 -10.53 17.50 -12.62
CA PHE A 196 -10.42 18.93 -12.39
C PHE A 196 -10.32 19.72 -13.69
N ASN A 197 -11.06 20.82 -13.80
CA ASN A 197 -11.07 21.62 -15.02
C ASN A 197 -9.88 22.58 -15.05
N VAL A 198 -9.17 22.63 -16.17
CA VAL A 198 -8.10 23.61 -16.43
C VAL A 198 -8.36 24.38 -17.72
N LYS A 199 -8.00 25.67 -17.73
CA LYS A 199 -8.13 26.52 -18.93
C LYS A 199 -6.81 26.62 -19.70
N ASN A 200 -6.92 26.98 -20.98
CA ASN A 200 -5.77 27.30 -21.86
C ASN A 200 -4.73 26.17 -22.00
N VAL A 201 -5.12 24.92 -21.73
CA VAL A 201 -4.30 23.73 -21.97
C VAL A 201 -5.11 22.75 -22.81
N SER A 202 -4.53 22.28 -23.91
CA SER A 202 -5.14 21.29 -24.79
C SER A 202 -4.97 19.88 -24.22
N VAL A 203 -5.96 19.01 -24.44
CA VAL A 203 -5.86 17.58 -24.13
C VAL A 203 -4.67 16.89 -24.80
N LYS A 204 -4.13 17.43 -25.90
CA LYS A 204 -2.96 16.88 -26.58
C LYS A 204 -1.64 17.18 -25.87
N GLU A 205 -1.64 18.16 -24.97
CA GLU A 205 -0.45 18.62 -24.26
C GLU A 205 -0.25 17.90 -22.92
N LEU A 206 -1.28 17.20 -22.46
CA LEU A 206 -1.27 16.39 -21.25
C LEU A 206 -1.52 14.93 -21.60
N ARG A 207 -0.95 14.02 -20.81
CA ARG A 207 -1.15 12.58 -20.99
C ARG A 207 -1.07 11.85 -19.66
N ARG A 208 -1.56 10.61 -19.65
CA ARG A 208 -1.34 9.66 -18.56
C ARG A 208 0.15 9.62 -18.19
N GLY A 209 0.43 9.54 -16.88
CA GLY A 209 1.78 9.55 -16.34
C GLY A 209 2.34 10.93 -15.99
N TYR A 210 1.76 12.02 -16.49
CA TYR A 210 2.15 13.37 -16.06
C TYR A 210 1.75 13.62 -14.61
N VAL A 211 2.44 14.52 -13.94
CA VAL A 211 2.18 14.84 -12.52
C VAL A 211 1.83 16.30 -12.39
N ALA A 212 0.63 16.58 -11.89
CA ALA A 212 0.23 17.92 -11.49
C ALA A 212 0.71 18.22 -10.06
N GLY A 213 1.10 19.47 -9.81
CA GLY A 213 1.39 19.96 -8.47
C GLY A 213 1.25 21.48 -8.38
N ASP A 214 1.20 22.02 -7.18
CA ASP A 214 1.08 23.46 -6.96
C ASP A 214 2.34 24.17 -7.44
N SER A 215 2.18 25.16 -8.32
CA SER A 215 3.28 25.94 -8.87
C SER A 215 4.05 26.75 -7.81
N LYS A 216 3.40 27.06 -6.68
CA LYS A 216 3.96 27.88 -5.60
C LYS A 216 4.59 27.07 -4.47
N ALA A 217 4.30 25.77 -4.38
CA ALA A 217 4.73 24.92 -3.27
C ALA A 217 5.41 23.65 -3.78
N SER A 218 6.75 23.72 -3.97
CA SER A 218 7.56 22.61 -4.49
C SER A 218 6.97 21.99 -5.77
N PRO A 219 6.95 22.73 -6.89
CA PRO A 219 6.39 22.24 -8.15
C PRO A 219 7.09 20.95 -8.63
N PRO A 220 6.35 19.95 -9.17
CA PRO A 220 6.97 18.78 -9.78
C PRO A 220 7.80 19.16 -11.01
N ARG A 221 8.82 18.36 -11.32
CA ARG A 221 9.73 18.54 -12.47
C ARG A 221 10.03 17.20 -13.12
N GLY A 222 10.39 17.22 -14.40
CA GLY A 222 10.92 16.04 -15.08
C GLY A 222 12.25 15.61 -14.45
N ALA A 223 12.48 14.30 -14.36
CA ALA A 223 13.76 13.74 -13.93
C ALA A 223 14.62 13.44 -15.16
N ALA A 224 15.88 13.87 -15.16
CA ALA A 224 16.86 13.48 -16.18
C ALA A 224 17.46 12.10 -15.86
N ASP A 225 17.78 11.89 -14.59
CA ASP A 225 18.23 10.64 -14.00
C ASP A 225 17.78 10.59 -12.54
N PHE A 226 17.83 9.40 -11.94
CA PHE A 226 17.61 9.21 -10.52
C PHE A 226 18.37 7.99 -10.03
N THR A 227 18.74 8.00 -8.74
CA THR A 227 19.27 6.82 -8.06
C THR A 227 18.15 6.15 -7.29
N ALA A 228 18.03 4.83 -7.42
CA ALA A 228 17.04 4.04 -6.69
C ALA A 228 17.69 2.83 -6.03
N GLN A 229 17.14 2.43 -4.89
CA GLN A 229 17.41 1.12 -4.32
C GLN A 229 16.50 0.11 -5.03
N VAL A 230 17.10 -0.85 -5.72
CA VAL A 230 16.38 -1.90 -6.45
C VAL A 230 16.59 -3.23 -5.74
N ILE A 231 15.50 -3.97 -5.55
CA ILE A 231 15.55 -5.37 -5.14
C ILE A 231 15.33 -6.21 -6.38
N VAL A 232 16.35 -6.99 -6.75
CA VAL A 232 16.24 -7.92 -7.88
C VAL A 232 15.48 -9.16 -7.39
N LEU A 233 14.29 -9.37 -7.94
CA LEU A 233 13.50 -10.58 -7.71
C LEU A 233 14.08 -11.76 -8.52
N ASN A 234 13.37 -12.89 -8.55
CA ASN A 234 13.82 -14.05 -9.31
C ASN A 234 13.88 -13.71 -10.82
N HIS A 235 15.10 -13.56 -11.34
CA HIS A 235 15.35 -13.15 -12.72
C HIS A 235 16.26 -14.19 -13.41
N PRO A 236 15.87 -14.71 -14.59
CA PRO A 236 16.58 -15.83 -15.23
C PRO A 236 17.95 -15.43 -15.84
N GLY A 237 18.21 -14.14 -15.98
CA GLY A 237 19.43 -13.60 -16.58
C GLY A 237 20.25 -12.73 -15.63
N GLN A 238 21.35 -12.19 -16.17
CA GLN A 238 22.19 -11.21 -15.47
C GLN A 238 21.77 -9.79 -15.85
N ILE A 239 21.82 -8.88 -14.88
CA ILE A 239 21.58 -7.44 -15.08
C ILE A 239 22.93 -6.74 -15.03
N SER A 240 23.26 -6.04 -16.11
CA SER A 240 24.50 -5.27 -16.26
C SER A 240 24.20 -3.82 -16.60
N ASN A 241 25.19 -2.94 -16.48
CA ASN A 241 25.05 -1.55 -16.90
C ASN A 241 24.60 -1.47 -18.37
N GLY A 242 23.61 -0.63 -18.66
CA GLY A 242 22.96 -0.53 -19.96
C GLY A 242 21.69 -1.39 -20.12
N TYR A 243 21.28 -2.15 -19.10
CA TYR A 243 19.97 -2.82 -19.11
C TYR A 243 18.83 -1.78 -19.09
N THR A 244 17.91 -1.86 -20.06
CA THR A 244 16.84 -0.88 -20.30
C THR A 244 15.44 -1.51 -20.19
N PRO A 245 15.00 -1.91 -18.98
CA PRO A 245 13.64 -2.38 -18.77
C PRO A 245 12.65 -1.21 -18.82
N VAL A 246 11.37 -1.52 -18.97
CA VAL A 246 10.28 -0.57 -18.68
C VAL A 246 10.15 -0.45 -17.16
N LEU A 247 9.97 0.77 -16.66
CA LEU A 247 9.70 1.05 -15.25
C LEU A 247 8.30 1.62 -15.11
N ASP A 248 7.41 0.86 -14.49
CA ASP A 248 6.12 1.38 -14.05
C ASP A 248 6.32 2.20 -12.77
N CYS A 249 5.99 3.48 -12.81
CA CYS A 249 6.06 4.37 -11.66
C CYS A 249 4.81 5.25 -11.64
N HIS A 250 4.08 5.27 -10.52
CA HIS A 250 2.76 5.90 -10.41
C HIS A 250 1.81 5.49 -11.56
N THR A 251 1.52 6.42 -12.47
CA THR A 251 0.68 6.23 -13.66
C THR A 251 1.46 6.29 -14.97
N ALA A 252 2.78 6.51 -14.93
CA ALA A 252 3.67 6.61 -16.08
C ALA A 252 4.18 5.25 -16.53
#